data_AF-A0A2N2I4A1-F1
#
_entry.id   AF-A0A2N2I4A1-F1
#
_cell.length_a   1.000
_cell.length_b   1.000
_cell.length_c   1.000
_cell.angle_alpha   90.00
_cell.angle_beta   90.00
_cell.angle_gamma   90.00
#
_symmetry.space_group_name_H-M   'P 1'
#
loop_
_entity.id
_entity.type
_entity.pdbx_description
1 polymer ?
#
loop_
_entity_poly.entity_id
_entity_poly.type
_entity_poly.pdbx_seq_one_letter_code
_entity_poly.pdbx_strand_id
1 'polypeptide(L)'
;MPEERQTREQAIYYGSLDTTHQAVVSLTAGGGRCTGTIVHVNGSNGYVLTAAHCLVSWGTQTYPPNQVSVELGNNYDSPTATYTAAAVKVHPLYDGDDGSANDFGMIRFTGATSSTPVIPAMAPAQDTLAVGTQVDLVGYGQTESSYNNSQRRHIVKPIADLTSAWLIFDQTGTSGGTCSGDSGGPALSLGTARVAGVTSFGTGGTCTEDGYSGRVSTVYDSFIKPFIDGTTGQINCAECQNSVTAGNGACIATINACYSNTSCNNFINCINNCTTTACQNQCAQSNPTGADLYMAILDCMCDECQPSCANDPMCVEPQCGFDLNDATCGGCSDSKCCAQEQACADNAACVTCVSTTTPPSTCTSNTQLNN
;
A
#
# COMPACT_ATOMS: atom_id res chain seq x y z
N MET A 1 -10.44 -26.56 -48.32
CA MET A 1 -9.27 -25.67 -48.30
C MET A 1 -8.85 -25.52 -46.85
N PRO A 2 -7.59 -25.76 -46.48
CA PRO A 2 -7.12 -25.53 -45.12
C PRO A 2 -6.87 -24.03 -44.96
N GLU A 3 -7.58 -23.39 -44.03
CA GLU A 3 -7.33 -22.00 -43.67
C GLU A 3 -6.24 -21.94 -42.60
N GLU A 4 -5.34 -20.96 -42.71
CA GLU A 4 -4.02 -21.00 -42.08
C GLU A 4 -4.08 -20.81 -40.57
N ARG A 5 -3.31 -21.62 -39.82
CA ARG A 5 -2.99 -21.33 -38.42
C ARG A 5 -2.02 -20.14 -38.36
N GLN A 6 -2.54 -18.92 -38.38
CA GLN A 6 -1.73 -17.77 -37.98
C GLN A 6 -1.44 -17.82 -36.48
N THR A 7 -0.16 -17.66 -36.17
CA THR A 7 0.48 -17.77 -34.85
C THR A 7 -0.12 -16.80 -33.84
N ARG A 8 -0.63 -17.33 -32.72
CA ARG A 8 -0.93 -16.56 -31.50
C ARG A 8 0.16 -16.86 -30.45
N GLU A 9 1.26 -16.12 -30.50
CA GLU A 9 2.28 -16.14 -29.45
C GLU A 9 1.97 -15.02 -28.45
N GLN A 10 1.43 -15.38 -27.28
CA GLN A 10 0.90 -14.42 -26.31
C GLN A 10 1.09 -14.90 -24.86
N ALA A 11 1.81 -14.11 -24.05
CA ALA A 11 1.97 -14.14 -22.59
C ALA A 11 2.76 -12.87 -22.17
N ILE A 12 2.76 -12.30 -20.95
CA ILE A 12 2.43 -12.81 -19.59
C ILE A 12 1.03 -13.37 -19.52
N TYR A 13 0.87 -14.62 -19.11
CA TYR A 13 -0.38 -15.41 -19.16
C TYR A 13 -1.45 -14.79 -20.11
N TYR A 14 -1.29 -15.00 -21.43
CA TYR A 14 -2.03 -14.33 -22.53
C TYR A 14 -1.66 -12.88 -22.99
N GLY A 15 -0.59 -12.26 -22.48
CA GLY A 15 -0.01 -10.97 -22.92
C GLY A 15 0.81 -11.01 -24.22
N SER A 16 1.89 -10.24 -24.36
CA SER A 16 2.81 -10.30 -25.52
C SER A 16 4.30 -10.15 -25.16
N LEU A 17 5.20 -10.55 -26.07
CA LEU A 17 6.64 -10.38 -25.93
C LEU A 17 7.01 -8.89 -25.82
N ASP A 18 7.66 -8.49 -24.73
CA ASP A 18 8.16 -7.12 -24.59
C ASP A 18 9.59 -6.98 -25.13
N THR A 19 9.80 -5.89 -25.86
CA THR A 19 11.13 -5.45 -26.30
C THR A 19 11.37 -3.96 -26.07
N THR A 20 10.46 -3.25 -25.40
CA THR A 20 10.49 -1.78 -25.30
C THR A 20 10.75 -1.29 -23.87
N HIS A 21 10.30 -2.03 -22.85
CA HIS A 21 10.43 -1.66 -21.44
C HIS A 21 11.81 -1.99 -20.86
N GLN A 22 12.86 -1.42 -21.45
CA GLN A 22 14.25 -1.80 -21.18
C GLN A 22 14.73 -1.59 -19.73
N ALA A 23 14.07 -0.75 -18.93
CA ALA A 23 14.39 -0.60 -17.51
C ALA A 23 13.89 -1.76 -16.64
N VAL A 24 13.01 -2.61 -17.17
CA VAL A 24 12.49 -3.79 -16.47
C VAL A 24 13.48 -4.93 -16.61
N VAL A 25 13.86 -5.49 -15.46
CA VAL A 25 14.95 -6.43 -15.25
C VAL A 25 14.41 -7.70 -14.60
N SER A 26 15.05 -8.84 -14.86
CA SER A 26 14.82 -10.03 -14.04
C SER A 26 15.77 -10.01 -12.85
N LEU A 27 15.34 -10.61 -11.75
CA LEU A 27 16.08 -10.68 -10.50
C LEU A 27 16.26 -12.14 -10.10
N THR A 28 17.46 -12.51 -9.68
CA THR A 28 17.72 -13.80 -9.04
C THR A 28 18.17 -13.57 -7.60
N ALA A 29 17.45 -14.15 -6.63
CA ALA A 29 17.75 -14.03 -5.20
C ALA A 29 17.49 -15.38 -4.50
N GLY A 30 18.48 -15.91 -3.77
CA GLY A 30 18.35 -17.20 -3.09
C GLY A 30 18.09 -18.43 -3.98
N GLY A 31 18.19 -18.28 -5.31
CA GLY A 31 17.79 -19.29 -6.30
C GLY A 31 16.33 -19.15 -6.77
N GLY A 32 15.52 -18.30 -6.12
CA GLY A 32 14.25 -17.83 -6.64
C GLY A 32 14.45 -16.75 -7.71
N ARG A 33 13.42 -16.55 -8.54
CA ARG A 33 13.44 -15.59 -9.65
C ARG A 33 12.22 -14.68 -9.62
N CYS A 34 12.48 -13.38 -9.79
CA CYS A 34 11.50 -12.30 -9.76
C CYS A 34 11.75 -11.32 -10.92
N THR A 35 10.98 -10.24 -10.94
CA THR A 35 11.14 -9.06 -11.79
C THR A 35 11.42 -7.82 -10.93
N GLY A 36 12.03 -6.78 -11.51
CA GLY A 36 12.15 -5.45 -10.92
C GLY A 36 12.24 -4.37 -12.00
N THR A 37 12.29 -3.10 -11.59
CA THR A 37 12.49 -1.96 -12.51
C THR A 37 13.59 -1.04 -12.04
N ILE A 38 14.52 -0.68 -12.92
CA ILE A 38 15.52 0.36 -12.66
C ILE A 38 14.79 1.72 -12.61
N VAL A 39 14.64 2.26 -11.39
CA VAL A 39 13.91 3.51 -11.11
C VAL A 39 14.80 4.74 -11.03
N HIS A 40 16.11 4.57 -10.85
CA HIS A 40 17.06 5.67 -10.80
C HIS A 40 18.49 5.24 -11.18
N VAL A 41 19.29 6.19 -11.67
CA VAL A 41 20.74 6.04 -11.87
C VAL A 41 21.43 7.32 -11.37
N ASN A 42 22.42 7.16 -10.49
CA ASN A 42 23.25 8.25 -9.97
C ASN A 42 24.74 7.88 -10.13
N GLY A 43 25.40 8.51 -11.10
CA GLY A 43 26.77 8.15 -11.49
C GLY A 43 26.84 6.71 -11.99
N SER A 44 27.64 5.88 -11.30
CA SER A 44 27.76 4.44 -11.57
C SER A 44 26.81 3.56 -10.76
N ASN A 45 25.93 4.14 -9.93
CA ASN A 45 24.96 3.41 -9.14
C ASN A 45 23.61 3.34 -9.88
N GLY A 46 23.06 2.14 -10.01
CA GLY A 46 21.69 1.91 -10.45
C GLY A 46 20.81 1.44 -9.28
N TYR A 47 19.54 1.82 -9.30
CA TYR A 47 18.59 1.55 -8.23
C TYR A 47 17.38 0.82 -8.82
N VAL A 48 17.05 -0.35 -8.29
CA VAL A 48 15.93 -1.20 -8.72
C VAL A 48 14.85 -1.21 -7.64
N LEU A 49 13.62 -0.95 -8.04
CA LEU A 49 12.41 -1.20 -7.25
C LEU A 49 11.86 -2.58 -7.61
N THR A 50 11.45 -3.34 -6.60
CA THR A 50 10.89 -4.70 -6.69
C THR A 50 10.02 -4.96 -5.46
N ALA A 51 9.53 -6.18 -5.28
CA ALA A 51 8.79 -6.61 -4.09
C ALA A 51 9.75 -6.92 -2.93
N ALA A 52 9.26 -6.86 -1.69
CA ALA A 52 10.05 -7.22 -0.52
C ALA A 52 10.26 -8.74 -0.42
N HIS A 53 9.22 -9.53 -0.70
CA HIS A 53 9.27 -10.99 -0.64
C HIS A 53 10.35 -11.58 -1.57
N CYS A 54 10.60 -10.95 -2.72
CA CYS A 54 11.68 -11.29 -3.64
C CYS A 54 13.10 -11.12 -3.06
N LEU A 55 13.27 -10.41 -1.94
CA LEU A 55 14.56 -10.05 -1.37
C LEU A 55 14.84 -10.68 -0.01
N VAL A 56 13.93 -11.50 0.54
CA VAL A 56 14.04 -12.12 1.87
C VAL A 56 14.19 -13.64 1.79
N SER A 57 14.98 -14.20 2.72
CA SER A 57 15.13 -15.65 2.86
C SER A 57 14.06 -16.29 3.75
N TRP A 58 13.54 -15.53 4.72
CA TRP A 58 12.46 -15.92 5.63
C TRP A 58 12.00 -14.69 6.43
N GLY A 59 10.68 -14.49 6.55
CA GLY A 59 10.11 -13.31 7.21
C GLY A 59 10.69 -12.03 6.61
N THR A 60 11.24 -11.15 7.46
CA THR A 60 11.86 -9.88 7.04
C THR A 60 13.38 -9.98 6.80
N GLN A 61 13.99 -11.16 6.92
CA GLN A 61 15.45 -11.32 6.79
C GLN A 61 15.89 -11.27 5.34
N THR A 62 16.52 -10.16 4.92
CA THR A 62 17.03 -9.97 3.54
C THR A 62 18.17 -10.93 3.18
N TYR A 63 18.22 -11.36 1.93
CA TYR A 63 19.40 -12.01 1.35
C TYR A 63 20.63 -11.08 1.41
N PRO A 64 21.84 -11.63 1.62
CA PRO A 64 23.09 -10.89 1.42
C PRO A 64 23.15 -10.31 -0.01
N PRO A 65 23.57 -9.05 -0.22
CA PRO A 65 23.56 -8.43 -1.55
C PRO A 65 24.36 -9.19 -2.62
N ASN A 66 25.43 -9.90 -2.23
CA ASN A 66 26.19 -10.74 -3.15
C ASN A 66 25.46 -12.03 -3.60
N GLN A 67 24.26 -12.30 -3.10
CA GLN A 67 23.36 -13.37 -3.54
C GLN A 67 22.17 -12.84 -4.37
N VAL A 68 22.13 -11.53 -4.64
CA VAL A 68 21.09 -10.89 -5.46
C VAL A 68 21.70 -10.38 -6.76
N SER A 69 21.20 -10.89 -7.89
CA SER A 69 21.61 -10.52 -9.24
C SER A 69 20.49 -9.76 -9.96
N VAL A 70 20.89 -8.73 -10.71
CA VAL A 70 20.02 -7.90 -11.56
C VAL A 70 20.39 -8.16 -13.02
N GLU A 71 19.43 -8.64 -13.80
CA GLU A 71 19.65 -9.16 -15.16
C GLU A 71 18.86 -8.32 -16.17
N LEU A 72 19.59 -7.56 -16.98
CA LEU A 72 19.07 -6.56 -17.91
C LEU A 72 18.98 -7.13 -19.34
N GLY A 73 17.81 -7.03 -19.96
CA GLY A 73 17.60 -7.35 -21.38
C GLY A 73 16.34 -8.19 -21.62
N ASN A 74 15.95 -8.36 -22.89
CA ASN A 74 14.67 -9.00 -23.24
C ASN A 74 14.60 -10.51 -22.93
N ASN A 75 15.72 -11.15 -22.57
CA ASN A 75 15.77 -12.54 -22.16
C ASN A 75 16.83 -12.73 -21.05
N TYR A 76 16.47 -13.32 -19.91
CA TYR A 76 17.39 -13.51 -18.79
C TYR A 76 18.41 -14.66 -18.97
N ASP A 77 18.17 -15.60 -19.90
CA ASP A 77 19.16 -16.62 -20.28
C ASP A 77 20.29 -16.02 -21.15
N SER A 78 20.06 -14.83 -21.70
CA SER A 78 20.99 -14.09 -22.55
C SER A 78 20.96 -12.58 -22.23
N PRO A 79 21.25 -12.20 -20.97
CA PRO A 79 21.13 -10.82 -20.54
C PRO A 79 22.16 -9.95 -21.23
N THR A 80 21.75 -8.74 -21.60
CA THR A 80 22.62 -7.70 -22.18
C THR A 80 23.61 -7.16 -21.12
N ALA A 81 23.22 -7.16 -19.84
CA ALA A 81 24.12 -6.93 -18.72
C ALA A 81 23.62 -7.66 -17.46
N THR A 82 24.55 -8.05 -16.59
CA THR A 82 24.25 -8.59 -15.26
C THR A 82 25.01 -7.79 -14.22
N TYR A 83 24.33 -7.40 -13.15
CA TYR A 83 24.90 -6.66 -12.03
C TYR A 83 24.65 -7.41 -10.72
N THR A 84 25.63 -7.46 -9.83
CA THR A 84 25.42 -7.93 -8.45
C THR A 84 24.97 -6.77 -7.57
N ALA A 85 24.06 -7.02 -6.64
CA ALA A 85 23.64 -5.99 -5.70
C ALA A 85 24.78 -5.58 -4.75
N ALA A 86 24.90 -4.27 -4.56
CA ALA A 86 25.78 -3.63 -3.58
C ALA A 86 25.04 -3.19 -2.30
N ALA A 87 23.71 -3.12 -2.35
CA ALA A 87 22.83 -3.01 -1.19
C ALA A 87 21.44 -3.58 -1.52
N VAL A 88 20.77 -4.11 -0.52
CA VAL A 88 19.41 -4.66 -0.55
C VAL A 88 18.70 -4.11 0.69
N LYS A 89 17.46 -3.64 0.54
CA LYS A 89 16.61 -3.18 1.65
C LYS A 89 15.15 -3.47 1.34
N VAL A 90 14.40 -3.97 2.30
CA VAL A 90 12.93 -4.07 2.23
C VAL A 90 12.27 -2.94 3.00
N HIS A 91 10.98 -2.72 2.75
CA HIS A 91 10.20 -1.72 3.47
C HIS A 91 10.27 -1.96 4.98
N PRO A 92 10.45 -0.93 5.83
CA PRO A 92 10.52 -1.12 7.28
C PRO A 92 9.26 -1.72 7.92
N LEU A 93 8.11 -1.58 7.23
CA LEU A 93 6.80 -2.11 7.63
C LEU A 93 6.38 -3.38 6.87
N TYR A 94 7.29 -3.99 6.12
CA TYR A 94 7.04 -5.32 5.57
C TYR A 94 7.03 -6.34 6.71
N ASP A 95 5.96 -7.13 6.85
CA ASP A 95 5.74 -8.09 7.95
C ASP A 95 6.17 -9.52 7.61
N GLY A 96 6.60 -9.79 6.37
CA GLY A 96 7.05 -11.11 5.92
C GLY A 96 5.98 -11.93 5.20
N ASP A 97 4.81 -11.36 4.93
CA ASP A 97 3.71 -11.97 4.17
C ASP A 97 3.61 -11.35 2.77
N ASP A 98 3.24 -12.13 1.74
CA ASP A 98 3.09 -11.62 0.39
C ASP A 98 1.85 -10.68 0.28
N GLY A 99 0.87 -10.83 1.17
CA GLY A 99 -0.28 -9.91 1.31
C GLY A 99 0.04 -8.61 2.06
N SER A 100 1.32 -8.33 2.36
CA SER A 100 1.73 -7.11 3.04
C SER A 100 1.50 -5.88 2.16
N ALA A 101 0.75 -4.89 2.67
CA ALA A 101 0.60 -3.58 2.02
C ALA A 101 1.93 -2.83 1.83
N ASN A 102 3.01 -3.35 2.42
CA ASN A 102 4.36 -2.82 2.41
C ASN A 102 5.36 -3.76 1.69
N ASP A 103 4.89 -4.64 0.79
CA ASP A 103 5.73 -5.55 -0.01
C ASP A 103 6.57 -4.81 -1.08
N PHE A 104 7.49 -3.97 -0.63
CA PHE A 104 8.41 -3.20 -1.47
C PHE A 104 9.87 -3.43 -1.08
N GLY A 105 10.68 -3.67 -2.10
CA GLY A 105 12.11 -3.90 -2.02
C GLY A 105 12.90 -2.94 -2.89
N MET A 106 14.04 -2.47 -2.39
CA MET A 106 14.99 -1.65 -3.12
C MET A 106 16.36 -2.33 -3.19
N ILE A 107 16.92 -2.38 -4.38
CA ILE A 107 18.28 -2.84 -4.66
C ILE A 107 19.11 -1.65 -5.15
N ARG A 108 20.35 -1.53 -4.69
CA ARG A 108 21.37 -0.69 -5.37
C ARG A 108 22.44 -1.59 -5.95
N PHE A 109 22.75 -1.45 -7.23
CA PHE A 109 23.88 -2.10 -7.90
C PHE A 109 24.89 -1.06 -8.41
N THR A 110 26.10 -1.52 -8.73
CA THR A 110 27.17 -0.69 -9.32
C THR A 110 27.48 -1.13 -10.74
N GLY A 111 27.98 -0.20 -11.57
CA GLY A 111 28.25 -0.42 -12.99
C GLY A 111 27.17 0.12 -13.93
N ALA A 112 26.21 0.90 -13.42
CA ALA A 112 25.30 1.67 -14.25
C ALA A 112 26.06 2.72 -15.10
N THR A 113 25.46 3.12 -16.21
CA THR A 113 25.98 4.11 -17.15
C THR A 113 24.91 5.15 -17.49
N SER A 114 25.28 6.22 -18.19
CA SER A 114 24.30 7.18 -18.75
C SER A 114 23.35 6.57 -19.80
N SER A 115 23.63 5.36 -20.28
CA SER A 115 22.76 4.58 -21.16
C SER A 115 21.98 3.47 -20.45
N THR A 116 22.15 3.30 -19.13
CA THR A 116 21.31 2.39 -18.34
C THR A 116 19.87 2.93 -18.36
N PRO A 117 18.90 2.14 -18.84
CA PRO A 117 17.51 2.59 -18.97
C PRO A 117 16.87 2.79 -17.59
N VAL A 118 16.01 3.80 -17.49
CA VAL A 118 15.30 4.16 -16.25
C VAL A 118 13.83 4.39 -16.54
N ILE A 119 12.95 3.81 -15.72
CA ILE A 119 11.54 4.19 -15.63
C ILE A 119 11.31 4.63 -14.18
N PRO A 120 11.17 5.94 -13.90
CA PRO A 120 11.06 6.42 -12.53
C PRO A 120 9.86 5.87 -11.78
N ALA A 121 9.99 5.70 -10.47
CA ALA A 121 8.85 5.45 -9.58
C ALA A 121 7.85 6.63 -9.64
N MET A 122 6.56 6.33 -9.51
CA MET A 122 5.49 7.34 -9.46
C MET A 122 5.54 8.06 -8.10
N ALA A 123 5.72 9.38 -8.13
CA ALA A 123 5.62 10.22 -6.93
C ALA A 123 4.14 10.54 -6.59
N PRO A 124 3.78 10.91 -5.35
CA PRO A 124 2.39 11.18 -4.96
C PRO A 124 1.70 12.22 -5.86
N ALA A 125 2.40 13.31 -6.20
CA ALA A 125 1.88 14.36 -7.08
C ALA A 125 1.67 13.94 -8.55
N GLN A 126 2.05 12.71 -8.92
CA GLN A 126 1.85 12.12 -10.24
C GLN A 126 0.78 11.02 -10.24
N ASP A 127 0.29 10.62 -9.05
CA ASP A 127 -0.70 9.58 -8.92
C ASP A 127 -2.11 10.13 -9.15
N THR A 128 -2.60 9.91 -10.36
CA THR A 128 -3.99 10.17 -10.77
C THR A 128 -4.71 8.87 -11.10
N LEU A 129 -4.31 7.75 -10.45
CA LEU A 129 -4.88 6.43 -10.72
C LEU A 129 -6.32 6.35 -10.21
N ALA A 130 -7.18 5.70 -11.00
CA ALA A 130 -8.56 5.38 -10.66
C ALA A 130 -8.93 4.00 -11.22
N VAL A 131 -10.04 3.43 -10.76
CA VAL A 131 -10.64 2.25 -11.39
C VAL A 131 -10.88 2.52 -12.88
N GLY A 132 -10.51 1.57 -13.73
CA GLY A 132 -10.53 1.67 -15.19
C GLY A 132 -9.30 2.34 -15.82
N THR A 133 -8.38 2.95 -15.04
CA THR A 133 -7.10 3.44 -15.57
C THR A 133 -6.30 2.28 -16.16
N GLN A 134 -5.81 2.45 -17.39
CA GLN A 134 -4.98 1.46 -18.05
C GLN A 134 -3.53 1.56 -17.59
N VAL A 135 -2.92 0.43 -17.27
CA VAL A 135 -1.50 0.27 -16.95
C VAL A 135 -0.93 -0.92 -17.71
N ASP A 136 0.37 -0.89 -18.03
CA ASP A 136 1.08 -1.99 -18.67
C ASP A 136 1.83 -2.82 -17.61
N LEU A 137 1.41 -4.06 -17.39
CA LEU A 137 2.07 -4.99 -16.48
C LEU A 137 3.24 -5.64 -17.23
N VAL A 138 4.46 -5.62 -16.69
CA VAL A 138 5.66 -6.11 -17.38
C VAL A 138 6.46 -7.07 -16.50
N GLY A 139 6.93 -8.19 -17.05
CA GLY A 139 7.76 -9.13 -16.28
C GLY A 139 8.29 -10.34 -17.04
N TYR A 140 8.93 -11.24 -16.29
CA TYR A 140 9.56 -12.47 -16.75
C TYR A 140 8.90 -13.72 -16.17
N GLY A 141 7.69 -13.58 -15.64
CA GLY A 141 6.96 -14.68 -15.01
C GLY A 141 6.44 -15.71 -15.99
N GLN A 142 5.73 -16.67 -15.40
CA GLN A 142 5.19 -17.84 -16.08
C GLN A 142 4.16 -17.50 -17.15
N THR A 143 4.11 -18.37 -18.16
CA THR A 143 3.19 -18.27 -19.28
C THR A 143 2.30 -19.50 -19.35
N GLU A 144 1.15 -19.39 -19.99
CA GLU A 144 0.26 -20.51 -20.33
C GLU A 144 0.96 -21.67 -21.07
N SER A 145 2.11 -21.37 -21.68
CA SER A 145 2.96 -22.28 -22.46
C SER A 145 4.29 -22.68 -21.80
N SER A 146 4.73 -22.00 -20.74
CA SER A 146 6.06 -22.23 -20.11
C SER A 146 6.13 -21.81 -18.65
N TYR A 147 6.51 -22.77 -17.79
CA TYR A 147 6.82 -22.54 -16.37
C TYR A 147 8.19 -21.84 -16.17
N ASN A 148 9.11 -21.97 -17.13
CA ASN A 148 10.43 -21.32 -17.09
C ASN A 148 10.54 -20.40 -18.32
N ASN A 149 9.67 -19.39 -18.40
CA ASN A 149 9.73 -18.38 -19.43
C ASN A 149 10.90 -17.42 -19.15
N SER A 150 11.88 -17.35 -20.06
CA SER A 150 13.02 -16.46 -19.91
C SER A 150 12.90 -15.12 -20.62
N GLN A 151 11.90 -14.96 -21.46
CA GLN A 151 11.68 -13.75 -22.25
C GLN A 151 10.82 -12.75 -21.47
N ARG A 152 11.18 -11.46 -21.51
CA ARG A 152 10.34 -10.41 -20.95
C ARG A 152 9.05 -10.29 -21.74
N ARG A 153 7.95 -10.11 -21.03
CA ARG A 153 6.60 -10.04 -21.55
C ARG A 153 5.86 -8.84 -20.95
N HIS A 154 4.74 -8.46 -21.54
CA HIS A 154 3.85 -7.43 -20.98
C HIS A 154 2.37 -7.66 -21.32
N ILE A 155 1.45 -7.02 -20.57
CA ILE A 155 0.01 -6.97 -20.86
C ILE A 155 -0.60 -5.67 -20.31
N VAL A 156 -1.38 -4.97 -21.14
CA VAL A 156 -2.12 -3.77 -20.72
C VAL A 156 -3.44 -4.18 -20.05
N LYS A 157 -3.70 -3.67 -18.85
CA LYS A 157 -4.86 -3.98 -18.02
C LYS A 157 -5.52 -2.71 -17.48
N PRO A 158 -6.87 -2.64 -17.40
CA PRO A 158 -7.53 -1.71 -16.48
C PRO A 158 -7.24 -2.12 -15.03
N ILE A 159 -7.03 -1.15 -14.15
CA ILE A 159 -7.21 -1.33 -12.71
C ILE A 159 -8.69 -1.70 -12.47
N ALA A 160 -8.95 -2.89 -11.96
CA ALA A 160 -10.30 -3.41 -11.71
C ALA A 160 -10.87 -2.88 -10.39
N ASP A 161 -10.03 -2.77 -9.36
CA ASP A 161 -10.32 -2.11 -8.10
C ASP A 161 -9.07 -1.40 -7.54
N LEU A 162 -9.25 -0.37 -6.70
CA LEU A 162 -8.20 0.51 -6.22
C LEU A 162 -8.39 0.89 -4.75
N THR A 163 -7.40 0.59 -3.93
CA THR A 163 -7.37 0.99 -2.51
C THR A 163 -6.25 2.01 -2.25
N SER A 164 -6.03 2.36 -0.97
CA SER A 164 -4.84 3.09 -0.54
C SER A 164 -3.56 2.32 -0.88
N ALA A 165 -3.54 1.01 -0.63
CA ALA A 165 -2.35 0.17 -0.76
C ALA A 165 -2.24 -0.55 -2.12
N TRP A 166 -3.35 -0.89 -2.78
CA TRP A 166 -3.37 -1.88 -3.86
C TRP A 166 -3.97 -1.36 -5.16
N LEU A 167 -3.29 -1.67 -6.28
CA LEU A 167 -3.89 -1.75 -7.61
C LEU A 167 -4.31 -3.22 -7.81
N ILE A 168 -5.58 -3.47 -8.08
CA ILE A 168 -6.15 -4.82 -8.21
C ILE A 168 -6.54 -5.06 -9.67
N PHE A 169 -6.22 -6.24 -10.20
CA PHE A 169 -6.45 -6.61 -11.60
C PHE A 169 -7.23 -7.93 -11.69
N ASP A 170 -8.37 -7.91 -12.39
CA ASP A 170 -9.06 -9.14 -12.81
C ASP A 170 -8.18 -9.88 -13.83
N GLN A 171 -7.68 -11.07 -13.50
CA GLN A 171 -6.92 -11.94 -14.41
C GLN A 171 -7.72 -13.21 -14.79
N THR A 172 -9.04 -13.22 -14.54
CA THR A 172 -9.86 -14.43 -14.65
C THR A 172 -9.93 -15.03 -16.06
N GLY A 173 -9.94 -16.36 -16.13
CA GLY A 173 -10.07 -17.11 -17.38
C GLY A 173 -8.95 -16.82 -18.37
N THR A 174 -9.25 -16.08 -19.44
CA THR A 174 -8.28 -15.64 -20.46
C THR A 174 -8.03 -14.12 -20.45
N SER A 175 -8.41 -13.42 -19.38
CA SER A 175 -8.21 -11.97 -19.21
C SER A 175 -6.72 -11.62 -19.09
N GLY A 176 -5.91 -12.56 -18.60
CA GLY A 176 -4.46 -12.43 -18.44
C GLY A 176 -4.04 -11.43 -17.37
N GLY A 177 -2.77 -11.42 -16.97
CA GLY A 177 -2.34 -10.61 -15.84
C GLY A 177 -0.87 -10.77 -15.47
N THR A 178 -0.60 -11.32 -14.30
CA THR A 178 0.72 -11.58 -13.72
C THR A 178 0.73 -12.98 -13.09
N CYS A 179 1.91 -13.61 -13.09
CA CYS A 179 2.08 -14.96 -12.57
C CYS A 179 3.41 -15.10 -11.82
N SER A 180 3.67 -16.28 -11.26
CA SER A 180 4.92 -16.59 -10.55
C SER A 180 6.15 -16.16 -11.35
N GLY A 181 6.98 -15.29 -10.77
CA GLY A 181 8.17 -14.68 -11.41
C GLY A 181 7.95 -13.26 -11.97
N ASP A 182 6.70 -12.82 -12.16
CA ASP A 182 6.38 -11.40 -12.40
C ASP A 182 6.42 -10.58 -11.10
N SER A 183 6.41 -11.24 -9.94
CA SER A 183 6.63 -10.64 -8.62
C SER A 183 7.77 -9.61 -8.63
N GLY A 184 7.50 -8.43 -8.08
CA GLY A 184 8.37 -7.26 -8.12
C GLY A 184 8.37 -6.48 -9.44
N GLY A 185 7.74 -7.00 -10.48
CA GLY A 185 7.59 -6.34 -11.78
C GLY A 185 6.62 -5.18 -11.75
N PRO A 186 6.77 -4.19 -12.64
CA PRO A 186 5.98 -2.98 -12.59
C PRO A 186 4.59 -3.15 -13.19
N ALA A 187 3.62 -2.46 -12.59
CA ALA A 187 2.50 -1.88 -13.31
C ALA A 187 2.91 -0.47 -13.78
N LEU A 188 2.94 -0.22 -15.08
CA LEU A 188 3.43 1.02 -15.68
C LEU A 188 2.28 1.95 -16.12
N SER A 189 2.36 3.23 -15.75
CA SER A 189 1.44 4.23 -16.30
C SER A 189 1.65 4.45 -17.80
N LEU A 190 0.58 4.47 -18.59
CA LEU A 190 0.68 4.71 -20.03
C LEU A 190 1.10 6.16 -20.36
N GLY A 191 1.66 6.36 -21.55
CA GLY A 191 2.16 7.65 -22.01
C GLY A 191 3.56 7.96 -21.47
N THR A 192 3.65 8.75 -20.40
CA THR A 192 4.93 8.95 -19.70
C THR A 192 5.10 7.84 -18.67
N ALA A 193 5.87 6.81 -19.02
CA ALA A 193 6.07 5.64 -18.16
C ALA A 193 6.58 6.03 -16.76
N ARG A 194 5.87 5.56 -15.74
CA ARG A 194 6.25 5.55 -14.32
C ARG A 194 5.86 4.20 -13.74
N VAL A 195 6.63 3.71 -12.78
CA VAL A 195 6.20 2.56 -11.96
C VAL A 195 5.09 3.03 -11.04
N ALA A 196 3.86 2.66 -11.39
CA ALA A 196 2.62 2.99 -10.67
C ALA A 196 2.31 1.95 -9.59
N GLY A 197 2.62 0.68 -9.87
CA GLY A 197 2.48 -0.44 -8.94
C GLY A 197 3.66 -1.40 -9.02
N VAL A 198 3.85 -2.20 -7.98
CA VAL A 198 4.80 -3.32 -7.91
C VAL A 198 4.02 -4.61 -7.69
N THR A 199 4.11 -5.56 -8.63
CA THR A 199 3.43 -6.86 -8.57
C THR A 199 3.84 -7.61 -7.31
N SER A 200 2.86 -8.07 -6.52
CA SER A 200 3.10 -8.64 -5.20
C SER A 200 2.57 -10.07 -5.14
N PHE A 201 1.24 -10.26 -5.11
CA PHE A 201 0.61 -11.59 -5.04
C PHE A 201 -0.60 -11.70 -5.97
N GLY A 202 -1.19 -12.90 -6.03
CA GLY A 202 -2.48 -13.15 -6.68
C GLY A 202 -3.23 -14.30 -6.01
N THR A 203 -4.55 -14.40 -6.22
CA THR A 203 -5.39 -15.43 -5.60
C THR A 203 -5.42 -16.73 -6.42
N GLY A 204 -5.92 -17.81 -5.81
CA GLY A 204 -6.17 -19.11 -6.46
C GLY A 204 -4.95 -19.96 -6.83
N GLY A 205 -3.76 -19.36 -6.93
CA GLY A 205 -2.50 -20.06 -7.27
C GLY A 205 -2.40 -20.53 -8.72
N THR A 206 -3.40 -20.25 -9.57
CA THR A 206 -3.43 -20.63 -11.00
C THR A 206 -3.06 -19.48 -11.94
N CYS A 207 -2.85 -18.26 -11.42
CA CYS A 207 -2.68 -17.02 -12.19
C CYS A 207 -3.90 -16.66 -13.06
N THR A 208 -5.08 -17.21 -12.75
CA THR A 208 -6.35 -16.98 -13.46
C THR A 208 -7.46 -16.47 -12.51
N GLU A 209 -7.07 -15.67 -11.53
CA GLU A 209 -7.94 -14.96 -10.58
C GLU A 209 -7.35 -13.55 -10.36
N ASP A 210 -7.67 -12.86 -9.26
CA ASP A 210 -7.23 -11.47 -9.04
C ASP A 210 -5.71 -11.38 -8.77
N GLY A 211 -5.07 -10.37 -9.36
CA GLY A 211 -3.67 -10.01 -9.15
C GLY A 211 -3.53 -8.66 -8.47
N TYR A 212 -2.56 -8.55 -7.57
CA TYR A 212 -2.39 -7.40 -6.67
C TYR A 212 -1.01 -6.78 -6.88
N SER A 213 -0.98 -5.46 -7.04
CA SER A 213 0.26 -4.68 -7.07
C SER A 213 0.25 -3.57 -6.02
N GLY A 214 1.29 -3.51 -5.20
CA GLY A 214 1.47 -2.45 -4.21
C GLY A 214 1.62 -1.10 -4.89
N ARG A 215 0.80 -0.11 -4.48
CA ARG A 215 0.71 1.23 -5.06
C ARG A 215 1.94 2.06 -4.71
N VAL A 216 2.79 2.36 -5.70
CA VAL A 216 4.16 2.88 -5.49
C VAL A 216 4.20 4.29 -4.88
N SER A 217 3.19 5.10 -5.14
CA SER A 217 3.11 6.47 -4.64
C SER A 217 3.09 6.57 -3.12
N THR A 218 2.50 5.58 -2.43
CA THR A 218 2.37 5.60 -0.96
C THR A 218 3.72 5.46 -0.25
N VAL A 219 4.67 4.73 -0.85
CA VAL A 219 6.00 4.46 -0.31
C VAL A 219 7.12 5.29 -0.96
N TYR A 220 6.77 6.27 -1.79
CA TYR A 220 7.75 7.02 -2.59
C TYR A 220 8.66 7.91 -1.72
N ASP A 221 8.10 8.83 -0.93
CA ASP A 221 8.87 9.85 -0.18
C ASP A 221 9.52 9.31 1.11
N SER A 222 9.03 8.17 1.58
CA SER A 222 9.30 7.49 2.84
C SER A 222 10.28 6.31 2.71
N PHE A 223 10.30 5.63 1.56
CA PHE A 223 11.17 4.47 1.33
C PHE A 223 12.00 4.58 0.06
N ILE A 224 11.36 4.78 -1.10
CA ILE A 224 12.04 4.73 -2.41
C ILE A 224 13.03 5.89 -2.55
N LYS A 225 12.56 7.13 -2.39
CA LYS A 225 13.37 8.34 -2.52
C LYS A 225 14.47 8.40 -1.44
N PRO A 226 14.22 8.10 -0.15
CA PRO A 226 15.29 8.05 0.86
C PRO A 226 16.36 7.00 0.55
N PHE A 227 15.99 5.81 0.04
CA PHE A 227 16.97 4.81 -0.37
C PHE A 227 17.83 5.30 -1.56
N ILE A 228 17.23 6.01 -2.53
CA ILE A 228 17.95 6.62 -3.65
C ILE A 228 18.95 7.68 -3.16
N ASP A 229 18.49 8.60 -2.33
CA ASP A 229 19.26 9.74 -1.81
C ASP A 229 20.29 9.34 -0.73
N GLY A 230 20.21 8.11 -0.20
CA GLY A 230 21.07 7.63 0.88
C GLY A 230 20.70 8.18 2.26
N THR A 231 19.45 8.62 2.44
CA THR A 231 18.91 9.14 3.70
C THR A 231 18.05 8.09 4.42
N THR A 232 17.81 8.30 5.71
CA THR A 232 16.76 7.58 6.43
C THR A 232 15.42 8.24 6.11
N GLY A 233 14.48 7.46 5.58
CA GLY A 233 13.11 7.91 5.39
C GLY A 233 12.30 7.83 6.69
N GLN A 234 11.28 8.67 6.78
CA GLN A 234 10.24 8.55 7.80
C GLN A 234 9.01 7.93 7.17
N ILE A 235 8.39 6.99 7.88
CA ILE A 235 7.08 6.44 7.55
C ILE A 235 6.08 7.60 7.57
N ASN A 236 5.25 7.70 6.54
CA ASN A 236 4.13 8.64 6.49
C ASN A 236 2.85 8.04 7.06
N CYS A 237 1.84 8.86 7.32
CA CYS A 237 0.61 8.41 7.95
C CYS A 237 -0.07 7.27 7.19
N ALA A 238 -0.23 7.39 5.86
CA ALA A 238 -0.93 6.41 5.04
C ALA A 238 -0.22 5.04 5.01
N GLU A 239 1.11 5.01 4.98
CA GLU A 239 1.88 3.75 5.08
C GLU A 239 1.72 3.07 6.42
N CYS A 240 1.77 3.85 7.51
CA CYS A 240 1.58 3.29 8.83
C CYS A 240 0.16 2.76 8.97
N GLN A 241 -0.85 3.55 8.60
CA GLN A 241 -2.24 3.13 8.57
C GLN A 241 -2.41 1.82 7.79
N ASN A 242 -1.86 1.73 6.57
CA ASN A 242 -1.87 0.49 5.79
C ASN A 242 -1.18 -0.67 6.54
N SER A 243 -0.08 -0.45 7.26
CA SER A 243 0.63 -1.49 8.02
C SER A 243 -0.13 -2.00 9.25
N VAL A 244 -0.89 -1.14 9.93
CA VAL A 244 -1.67 -1.52 11.11
C VAL A 244 -3.06 -2.06 10.76
N THR A 245 -3.55 -1.78 9.55
CA THR A 245 -4.90 -2.19 9.08
C THR A 245 -4.91 -3.31 8.04
N ALA A 246 -3.75 -3.85 7.62
CA ALA A 246 -3.63 -4.97 6.69
C ALA A 246 -2.87 -6.17 7.31
N GLY A 247 -3.03 -7.36 6.73
CA GLY A 247 -2.25 -8.55 7.12
C GLY A 247 -2.39 -8.91 8.59
N ASN A 248 -1.26 -8.88 9.32
CA ASN A 248 -1.19 -9.10 10.77
C ASN A 248 -1.04 -7.80 11.58
N GLY A 249 -1.41 -6.65 11.00
CA GLY A 249 -1.30 -5.32 11.60
C GLY A 249 -2.03 -5.18 12.95
N ALA A 250 -1.52 -4.29 13.80
CA ALA A 250 -1.98 -4.12 15.19
C ALA A 250 -3.50 -3.87 15.32
N CYS A 251 -4.10 -3.15 14.37
CA CYS A 251 -5.52 -2.80 14.37
C CYS A 251 -6.43 -3.82 13.68
N ILE A 252 -5.89 -4.90 13.09
CA ILE A 252 -6.68 -5.95 12.43
C ILE A 252 -7.69 -6.60 13.39
N ALA A 253 -7.34 -6.77 14.67
CA ALA A 253 -8.28 -7.28 15.67
C ALA A 253 -9.48 -6.35 15.88
N THR A 254 -9.23 -5.05 15.97
CA THR A 254 -10.26 -4.00 16.14
C THR A 254 -11.14 -3.88 14.90
N ILE A 255 -10.53 -3.91 13.70
CA ILE A 255 -11.19 -3.95 12.41
C ILE A 255 -12.14 -5.15 12.30
N ASN A 256 -11.66 -6.35 12.64
CA ASN A 256 -12.48 -7.56 12.62
C ASN A 256 -13.64 -7.51 13.62
N ALA A 257 -13.45 -6.88 14.79
CA ALA A 257 -14.52 -6.67 15.77
C ALA A 257 -15.64 -5.76 15.24
N CYS A 258 -15.31 -4.74 14.45
CA CYS A 258 -16.29 -3.92 13.74
C CYS A 258 -16.96 -4.70 12.60
N TYR A 259 -16.21 -5.25 11.63
CA TYR A 259 -16.80 -5.88 10.44
C TYR A 259 -17.61 -7.16 10.74
N SER A 260 -17.36 -7.84 11.86
CA SER A 260 -18.22 -8.93 12.34
C SER A 260 -19.50 -8.47 13.05
N ASN A 261 -19.66 -7.16 13.29
CA ASN A 261 -20.79 -6.57 13.99
C ASN A 261 -21.77 -5.86 13.03
N THR A 262 -23.04 -6.27 13.04
CA THR A 262 -24.09 -5.69 12.18
C THR A 262 -24.27 -4.19 12.39
N SER A 263 -24.14 -3.68 13.62
CA SER A 263 -24.27 -2.25 13.92
C SER A 263 -23.14 -1.43 13.31
N CYS A 264 -21.90 -1.95 13.32
CA CYS A 264 -20.76 -1.28 12.68
C CYS A 264 -20.90 -1.28 11.15
N ASN A 265 -21.29 -2.40 10.56
CA ASN A 265 -21.60 -2.46 9.12
C ASN A 265 -22.72 -1.46 8.72
N ASN A 266 -23.78 -1.33 9.52
CA ASN A 266 -24.83 -0.34 9.28
C ASN A 266 -24.32 1.10 9.42
N PHE A 267 -23.45 1.37 10.40
CA PHE A 267 -22.80 2.67 10.56
C PHE A 267 -21.90 3.02 9.36
N ILE A 268 -21.00 2.11 8.96
CA ILE A 268 -20.12 2.26 7.79
C ILE A 268 -20.93 2.52 6.50
N ASN A 269 -21.97 1.72 6.25
CA ASN A 269 -22.85 1.91 5.09
C ASN A 269 -23.57 3.26 5.13
N CYS A 270 -23.92 3.76 6.30
CA CYS A 270 -24.53 5.07 6.47
C CYS A 270 -23.50 6.19 6.20
N ILE A 271 -22.33 6.15 6.86
CA ILE A 271 -21.34 7.23 6.77
C ILE A 271 -20.68 7.33 5.40
N ASN A 272 -20.50 6.21 4.68
CA ASN A 272 -20.00 6.19 3.30
C ASN A 272 -20.92 6.92 2.30
N ASN A 273 -22.18 7.15 2.66
CA ASN A 273 -23.14 7.93 1.86
C ASN A 273 -23.29 9.39 2.34
N CYS A 274 -22.55 9.80 3.38
CA CYS A 274 -22.62 11.14 3.95
C CYS A 274 -21.59 12.11 3.36
N THR A 275 -22.05 13.31 3.02
CA THR A 275 -21.22 14.43 2.54
C THR A 275 -21.22 15.63 3.48
N THR A 276 -21.83 15.50 4.66
CA THR A 276 -21.95 16.58 5.66
C THR A 276 -21.86 16.03 7.10
N THR A 277 -21.33 16.83 8.02
CA THR A 277 -21.23 16.49 9.45
C THR A 277 -22.59 16.19 10.08
N ALA A 278 -23.65 16.89 9.67
CA ALA A 278 -25.01 16.60 10.13
C ALA A 278 -25.49 15.18 9.74
N CYS A 279 -25.11 14.70 8.56
CA CYS A 279 -25.40 13.33 8.12
C CYS A 279 -24.57 12.31 8.93
N GLN A 280 -23.27 12.57 9.11
CA GLN A 280 -22.38 11.72 9.91
C GLN A 280 -22.90 11.57 11.36
N ASN A 281 -23.30 12.68 11.99
CA ASN A 281 -23.91 12.70 13.32
C ASN A 281 -25.23 11.91 13.38
N GLN A 282 -26.08 12.00 12.35
CA GLN A 282 -27.29 11.20 12.26
C GLN A 282 -26.99 9.71 12.10
N CYS A 283 -25.97 9.33 11.33
CA CYS A 283 -25.53 7.94 11.21
C CYS A 283 -25.05 7.38 12.55
N ALA A 284 -24.29 8.16 13.32
CA ALA A 284 -23.80 7.78 14.65
C ALA A 284 -24.97 7.59 15.64
N GLN A 285 -25.89 8.57 15.70
CA GLN A 285 -27.09 8.47 16.53
C GLN A 285 -27.99 7.27 16.18
N SER A 286 -28.02 6.87 14.89
CA SER A 286 -28.81 5.74 14.41
C SER A 286 -28.14 4.39 14.64
N ASN A 287 -26.82 4.37 14.86
CA ASN A 287 -26.00 3.16 15.02
C ASN A 287 -24.92 3.34 16.10
N PRO A 288 -25.27 3.66 17.37
CA PRO A 288 -24.30 4.11 18.38
C PRO A 288 -23.16 3.11 18.59
N THR A 289 -23.46 1.84 18.87
CA THR A 289 -22.44 0.77 18.98
C THR A 289 -21.62 0.57 17.70
N GLY A 290 -22.16 0.95 16.53
CA GLY A 290 -21.42 0.92 15.28
C GLY A 290 -20.46 2.09 15.13
N ALA A 291 -20.83 3.28 15.62
CA ALA A 291 -19.95 4.42 15.72
C ALA A 291 -18.82 4.16 16.72
N ASP A 292 -19.12 3.63 17.90
CA ASP A 292 -18.13 3.28 18.92
C ASP A 292 -17.06 2.31 18.38
N LEU A 293 -17.50 1.25 17.68
CA LEU A 293 -16.61 0.26 17.06
C LEU A 293 -15.82 0.80 15.87
N TYR A 294 -16.34 1.80 15.17
CA TYR A 294 -15.63 2.46 14.07
C TYR A 294 -14.60 3.47 14.59
N MET A 295 -14.94 4.27 15.61
CA MET A 295 -14.00 5.17 16.28
C MET A 295 -12.82 4.37 16.86
N ALA A 296 -13.06 3.23 17.50
CA ALA A 296 -11.98 2.37 17.98
C ALA A 296 -10.99 1.91 16.88
N ILE A 297 -11.42 1.80 15.62
CA ILE A 297 -10.50 1.57 14.49
C ILE A 297 -9.63 2.80 14.25
N LEU A 298 -10.24 4.00 14.22
CA LEU A 298 -9.52 5.25 14.00
C LEU A 298 -8.52 5.50 15.15
N ASP A 299 -8.96 5.38 16.39
CA ASP A 299 -8.13 5.56 17.59
C ASP A 299 -6.90 4.63 17.53
N CYS A 300 -7.11 3.34 17.25
CA CYS A 300 -6.02 2.39 17.07
C CYS A 300 -5.07 2.79 15.93
N MET A 301 -5.61 3.19 14.78
CA MET A 301 -4.80 3.66 13.65
C MET A 301 -3.99 4.90 14.00
N CYS A 302 -4.53 5.78 14.83
CA CYS A 302 -3.89 7.03 15.21
C CYS A 302 -2.84 6.85 16.31
N ASP A 303 -3.08 5.96 17.28
CA ASP A 303 -2.13 5.59 18.34
C ASP A 303 -0.90 4.87 17.78
N GLU A 304 -1.11 3.77 17.05
CA GLU A 304 -0.04 2.93 16.51
C GLU A 304 0.80 3.67 15.45
N CYS A 305 0.26 4.78 14.90
CA CYS A 305 0.91 5.58 13.87
C CYS A 305 1.44 6.94 14.33
N GLN A 306 1.66 7.15 15.63
CA GLN A 306 2.44 8.29 16.10
C GLN A 306 3.95 8.09 15.83
N PRO A 307 4.70 9.15 15.44
CA PRO A 307 4.25 10.52 15.13
C PRO A 307 3.82 10.71 13.65
N SER A 308 3.83 9.66 12.84
CA SER A 308 3.57 9.70 11.38
C SER A 308 2.22 10.30 11.02
N CYS A 309 1.19 10.08 11.86
CA CYS A 309 -0.16 10.63 11.71
C CYS A 309 -0.45 11.87 12.56
N ALA A 310 0.53 12.46 13.26
CA ALA A 310 0.32 13.58 14.19
C ALA A 310 -0.29 14.86 13.57
N ASN A 311 -0.31 14.97 12.24
CA ASN A 311 -0.91 16.10 11.50
C ASN A 311 -2.06 15.64 10.58
N ASP A 312 -2.45 14.38 10.61
CA ASP A 312 -3.59 13.89 9.83
C ASP A 312 -4.89 14.33 10.52
N PRO A 313 -5.84 15.01 9.84
CA PRO A 313 -7.08 15.48 10.46
C PRO A 313 -7.91 14.41 11.16
N MET A 314 -7.75 13.13 10.81
CA MET A 314 -8.42 12.00 11.45
C MET A 314 -7.78 11.61 12.79
N CYS A 315 -6.51 12.02 13.01
CA CYS A 315 -5.68 11.68 14.16
C CYS A 315 -5.24 12.90 14.98
N VAL A 316 -5.81 14.08 14.71
CA VAL A 316 -5.67 15.25 15.60
C VAL A 316 -6.61 15.04 16.78
N GLU A 317 -6.10 14.42 17.84
CA GLU A 317 -6.78 14.47 19.13
C GLU A 317 -6.82 15.91 19.66
N PRO A 318 -7.94 16.35 20.27
CA PRO A 318 -7.97 17.56 21.08
C PRO A 318 -6.92 17.45 22.19
N GLN A 319 -6.18 18.54 22.47
CA GLN A 319 -5.04 18.51 23.40
C GLN A 319 -5.44 17.98 24.80
N CYS A 320 -6.73 18.09 25.13
CA CYS A 320 -7.28 17.80 26.45
C CYS A 320 -8.44 16.79 26.45
N GLY A 321 -8.67 16.09 25.34
CA GLY A 321 -9.57 14.92 25.27
C GLY A 321 -11.06 15.18 24.95
N PHE A 322 -11.44 16.40 24.52
CA PHE A 322 -12.80 16.69 24.02
C PHE A 322 -12.82 17.53 22.75
N ASP A 323 -13.43 17.00 21.68
CA ASP A 323 -13.64 17.77 20.45
C ASP A 323 -14.92 18.62 20.56
N LEU A 324 -14.73 19.93 20.69
CA LEU A 324 -15.83 20.90 20.79
C LEU A 324 -16.44 21.29 19.43
N ASN A 325 -16.01 20.66 18.32
CA ASN A 325 -16.51 20.85 16.95
C ASN A 325 -16.37 22.30 16.38
N ASP A 326 -15.83 23.23 17.16
CA ASP A 326 -15.44 24.59 16.77
C ASP A 326 -13.99 24.81 17.20
N ALA A 327 -13.10 25.10 16.25
CA ALA A 327 -11.67 25.23 16.50
C ALA A 327 -11.30 26.41 17.42
N THR A 328 -12.15 27.44 17.51
CA THR A 328 -11.96 28.57 18.43
C THR A 328 -12.33 28.18 19.85
N CYS A 329 -13.42 27.42 20.01
CA CYS A 329 -13.82 26.84 21.30
C CYS A 329 -12.81 25.79 21.77
N GLY A 330 -12.39 24.88 20.90
CA GLY A 330 -11.36 23.87 21.18
C GLY A 330 -10.06 24.50 21.67
N GLY A 331 -9.45 25.39 20.88
CA GLY A 331 -8.22 26.09 21.29
C GLY A 331 -8.38 26.97 22.55
N CYS A 332 -9.58 27.46 22.83
CA CYS A 332 -9.88 28.15 24.09
C CYS A 332 -9.85 27.16 25.27
N SER A 333 -10.60 26.05 25.16
CA SER A 333 -10.71 25.02 26.20
C SER A 333 -9.37 24.34 26.46
N ASP A 334 -8.66 23.93 25.41
CA ASP A 334 -7.31 23.36 25.49
C ASP A 334 -6.34 24.28 26.26
N SER A 335 -6.54 25.61 26.20
CA SER A 335 -5.71 26.59 26.89
C SER A 335 -6.18 27.01 28.29
N LYS A 336 -7.38 26.60 28.73
CA LYS A 336 -8.02 27.07 29.99
C LYS A 336 -8.62 25.97 30.87
N CYS A 337 -9.09 24.89 30.28
CA CYS A 337 -9.91 23.84 30.88
C CYS A 337 -9.22 22.47 30.84
N CYS A 338 -7.99 22.39 30.34
CA CYS A 338 -7.35 21.14 29.96
C CYS A 338 -7.36 20.05 31.05
N ALA A 339 -7.06 20.43 32.30
CA ALA A 339 -7.03 19.49 33.42
C ALA A 339 -8.44 19.02 33.83
N GLN A 340 -9.45 19.85 33.64
CA GLN A 340 -10.86 19.52 33.89
C GLN A 340 -11.42 18.63 32.78
N GLU A 341 -10.99 18.85 31.53
CA GLU A 341 -11.33 18.04 30.37
C GLU A 341 -10.69 16.65 30.48
N GLN A 342 -9.38 16.54 30.73
CA GLN A 342 -8.72 15.26 30.98
C GLN A 342 -9.37 14.49 32.14
N ALA A 343 -9.63 15.15 33.28
CA ALA A 343 -10.30 14.53 34.43
C ALA A 343 -11.76 14.10 34.15
N CYS A 344 -12.39 14.67 33.12
CA CYS A 344 -13.72 14.26 32.65
C CYS A 344 -13.63 13.12 31.62
N ALA A 345 -12.64 13.13 30.72
CA ALA A 345 -12.36 12.07 29.76
C ALA A 345 -12.01 10.74 30.47
N ASP A 346 -11.17 10.81 31.51
CA ASP A 346 -10.82 9.68 32.39
C ASP A 346 -12.01 9.14 33.21
N ASN A 347 -13.18 9.80 33.16
CA ASN A 347 -14.34 9.48 33.98
C ASN A 347 -15.56 9.15 33.12
N ALA A 348 -15.84 7.85 32.96
CA ALA A 348 -16.96 7.34 32.15
C ALA A 348 -18.34 7.96 32.49
N ALA A 349 -18.58 8.35 33.75
CA ALA A 349 -19.82 9.05 34.12
C ALA A 349 -19.82 10.50 33.61
N CYS A 350 -18.68 11.19 33.64
CA CYS A 350 -18.53 12.52 33.08
C CYS A 350 -18.63 12.52 31.55
N VAL A 351 -17.92 11.60 30.86
CA VAL A 351 -18.06 11.36 29.41
C VAL A 351 -19.54 11.17 29.04
N THR A 352 -20.24 10.26 29.72
CA THR A 352 -21.69 10.03 29.49
C THR A 352 -22.53 11.31 29.64
N CYS A 353 -22.14 12.22 30.53
CA CYS A 353 -22.86 13.47 30.75
C CYS A 353 -22.62 14.54 29.66
N VAL A 354 -21.49 14.48 28.95
CA VAL A 354 -21.12 15.49 27.93
C VAL A 354 -21.26 14.99 26.49
N SER A 355 -21.16 13.68 26.25
CA SER A 355 -21.29 13.09 24.90
C SER A 355 -22.72 12.71 24.49
N THR A 356 -23.66 12.63 25.44
CA THR A 356 -25.03 12.19 25.13
C THR A 356 -25.98 13.37 24.88
N THR A 357 -26.82 13.25 23.84
CA THR A 357 -27.82 14.28 23.46
C THR A 357 -28.97 14.41 24.47
N THR A 358 -29.12 13.46 25.39
CA THR A 358 -30.07 13.51 26.50
C THR A 358 -29.38 13.00 27.77
N PRO A 359 -28.59 13.83 28.48
CA PRO A 359 -27.83 13.40 29.64
C PRO A 359 -28.71 12.80 30.74
N PRO A 360 -28.26 11.72 31.42
CA PRO A 360 -28.90 11.23 32.64
C PRO A 360 -29.16 12.33 33.66
N SER A 361 -30.25 12.25 34.44
CA SER A 361 -30.59 13.28 35.43
C SER A 361 -29.48 13.51 36.47
N THR A 362 -28.67 12.49 36.76
CA THR A 362 -27.47 12.53 37.61
C THR A 362 -26.40 13.51 37.11
N CYS A 363 -26.40 13.86 35.82
CA CYS A 363 -25.49 14.84 35.22
C CYS A 363 -25.81 16.28 35.64
N THR A 364 -27.04 16.55 36.09
CA THR A 364 -27.42 17.88 36.60
C THR A 364 -26.95 18.11 38.05
N SER A 365 -26.48 17.06 38.74
CA SER A 365 -26.01 17.10 40.13
C SER A 365 -24.49 16.92 40.23
N ASN A 366 -23.71 17.71 39.51
CA ASN A 366 -22.25 17.73 39.72
C ASN A 366 -21.92 18.54 41.00
N THR A 367 -21.64 17.83 42.10
CA THR A 367 -21.23 18.41 43.38
C THR A 367 -19.83 19.02 43.36
N GLN A 368 -19.04 18.83 42.29
CA GLN A 368 -17.73 19.46 42.12
C GLN A 368 -17.76 20.76 41.29
N LEU A 369 -18.86 21.10 40.63
CA LEU A 369 -19.01 22.39 39.91
C LEU A 369 -19.67 23.50 40.74
N ASN A 370 -20.08 23.19 41.98
CA ASN A 370 -20.83 24.10 42.86
C ASN A 370 -20.03 24.59 44.09
N ASN A 371 -18.69 24.46 44.08
CA ASN A 371 -17.78 24.94 45.14
C ASN A 371 -16.62 25.74 44.55
#